data_AF-A0A839F2F6-F1
#
_entry.id   AF-A0A839F2F6-F1
#
_cell.length_a   1.000
_cell.length_b   1.000
_cell.length_c   1.000
_cell.angle_alpha   90.00
_cell.angle_beta   90.00
_cell.angle_gamma   90.00
#
_symmetry.space_group_name_H-M   'P 1'
#
loop_
_entity.id
_entity.type
_entity.pdbx_description
1 polymer ?
#
loop_
_entity_poly.entity_id
_entity_poly.type
_entity_poly.pdbx_seq_one_letter_code
_entity_poly.pdbx_strand_id
1 'polypeptide(L)'
;MKRHLHVIALGLFVLFLLYDILVWGSAPLIPDVGNDIVDSANREAPLAATYILLGRSLDGSMPALQAFGEGRLTAALSEGFPRIRADSTVAMDLIFNTTWNVEHRWLKTIYWFPPLLLIATAILWWRRPRQISTIRGRR
;
A
#
# COMPACT_ATOMS: atom_id res chain seq x y z
N MET A 1 9.98 17.47 -21.07
CA MET A 1 9.04 16.64 -20.26
C MET A 1 9.61 15.29 -19.82
N LYS A 2 10.20 14.47 -20.70
CA LYS A 2 10.75 13.13 -20.34
C LYS A 2 11.78 13.11 -19.20
N ARG A 3 12.51 14.23 -19.00
CA ARG A 3 13.58 14.36 -17.99
C ARG A 3 13.10 14.21 -16.53
N HIS A 4 11.84 14.53 -16.22
CA HIS A 4 11.32 14.48 -14.84
C HIS A 4 10.37 13.31 -14.58
N LEU A 5 10.12 12.43 -15.56
CA LEU A 5 9.17 11.32 -15.40
C LEU A 5 9.56 10.36 -14.26
N HIS A 6 10.85 10.11 -14.06
CA HIS A 6 11.32 9.29 -12.94
C HIS A 6 11.04 9.93 -11.57
N VAL A 7 11.09 11.27 -11.47
CA VAL A 7 10.76 12.00 -10.24
C VAL A 7 9.26 11.95 -9.97
N ILE A 8 8.44 12.11 -11.01
CA ILE A 8 6.98 11.99 -10.90
C ILE A 8 6.60 10.57 -10.50
N ALA A 9 7.19 9.55 -11.14
CA ALA A 9 6.96 8.14 -10.81
C ALA A 9 7.40 7.82 -9.37
N LEU A 10 8.54 8.35 -8.93
CA LEU A 10 9.01 8.21 -7.54
C LEU A 10 8.06 8.89 -6.55
N GLY A 11 7.58 10.10 -6.87
CA GLY A 11 6.62 10.81 -6.04
C GLY A 11 5.30 10.05 -5.90
N LEU A 12 4.79 9.50 -7.00
CA LEU A 12 3.61 8.64 -6.98
C LEU A 12 3.87 7.36 -6.19
N PHE A 13 5.03 6.71 -6.39
CA PHE A 13 5.42 5.52 -5.63
C PHE A 13 5.36 5.78 -4.13
N VAL A 14 6.01 6.86 -3.67
CA VAL A 14 6.01 7.24 -2.25
C VAL A 14 4.59 7.53 -1.77
N LEU A 15 3.79 8.25 -2.55
CA LEU A 15 2.41 8.58 -2.18
C LEU A 15 1.54 7.33 -1.99
N PHE A 16 1.55 6.41 -2.96
CA PHE A 16 0.76 5.18 -2.87
C PHE A 16 1.30 4.24 -1.78
N LEU A 17 2.63 4.16 -1.61
CA LEU A 17 3.23 3.38 -0.54
C LEU A 17 2.81 3.90 0.84
N LEU A 18 2.85 5.22 1.06
CA LEU A 18 2.42 5.82 2.31
C LEU A 18 0.92 5.61 2.55
N TYR A 19 0.10 5.72 1.51
CA TYR A 19 -1.33 5.41 1.61
C TYR A 19 -1.56 3.96 2.03
N ASP A 20 -0.90 2.99 1.40
CA ASP A 20 -1.05 1.57 1.75
C ASP A 20 -0.54 1.28 3.17
N ILE A 21 0.60 1.83 3.56
CA ILE A 21 1.13 1.71 4.94
C ILE A 21 0.12 2.27 5.95
N LEU A 22 -0.51 3.40 5.65
CA LEU A 22 -1.45 4.04 6.55
C LEU A 22 -2.76 3.25 6.66
N VAL A 23 -3.32 2.82 5.54
CA VAL A 23 -4.61 2.11 5.49
C VAL A 23 -4.46 0.68 6.02
N TRP A 24 -3.49 -0.09 5.51
CA TRP A 24 -3.23 -1.46 5.98
C TRP A 24 -2.60 -1.49 7.37
N GLY A 25 -1.80 -0.48 7.73
CA GLY A 25 -1.29 -0.29 9.10
C GLY A 25 -2.38 -0.24 10.16
N SER A 26 -3.58 0.22 9.79
CA SER A 26 -4.74 0.31 10.68
C SER A 26 -5.52 -1.01 10.76
N ALA A 27 -5.18 -2.05 10.00
CA ALA A 27 -5.85 -3.35 10.03
C ALA A 27 -5.94 -3.99 11.43
N PRO A 28 -4.89 -4.00 12.26
CA PRO A 28 -4.95 -4.57 13.61
C PRO A 28 -5.94 -3.87 14.54
N LEU A 29 -6.34 -2.63 14.22
CA LEU A 29 -7.19 -1.80 15.05
C LEU A 29 -8.67 -2.05 14.80
N ILE A 30 -9.01 -2.73 13.69
CA ILE A 30 -10.41 -3.01 13.36
C ILE A 30 -10.99 -3.95 14.42
N PRO A 31 -12.08 -3.56 15.09
CA PRO A 31 -12.75 -4.40 16.06
C PRO A 31 -13.15 -5.76 15.48
N ASP A 32 -13.04 -6.82 16.29
CA ASP A 32 -13.43 -8.20 16.02
C ASP A 32 -12.69 -8.95 14.90
N VAL A 33 -12.16 -8.28 13.87
CA VAL A 33 -11.53 -8.94 12.70
C VAL A 33 -10.07 -8.55 12.47
N GLY A 34 -9.55 -7.53 13.17
CA GLY A 34 -8.22 -7.01 12.90
C GLY A 34 -7.11 -8.07 13.07
N ASN A 35 -7.16 -8.86 14.14
CA ASN A 35 -6.19 -9.93 14.37
C ASN A 35 -6.29 -11.05 13.32
N ASP A 36 -7.50 -11.42 12.93
CA ASP A 36 -7.73 -12.44 11.89
C ASP A 36 -7.14 -12.01 10.54
N ILE A 37 -7.32 -10.73 10.17
CA ILE A 37 -6.74 -10.15 8.96
C ILE A 37 -5.21 -10.16 9.04
N VAL A 38 -4.63 -9.78 10.19
CA VAL A 38 -3.17 -9.76 10.38
C VAL A 38 -2.59 -11.16 10.30
N ASP A 39 -3.21 -12.14 10.94
CA ASP A 39 -2.74 -13.53 10.95
C ASP A 39 -2.83 -14.17 9.56
N SER A 40 -3.93 -13.92 8.84
CA SER A 40 -4.06 -14.35 7.43
C SER A 40 -3.06 -13.62 6.53
N ALA A 41 -2.82 -12.31 6.72
CA ALA A 41 -1.82 -11.56 5.97
C ALA A 41 -0.41 -12.10 6.12
N ASN A 42 -0.01 -12.48 7.34
CA ASN A 42 1.29 -13.09 7.59
C ASN A 42 1.48 -14.44 6.89
N ARG A 43 0.39 -15.14 6.53
CA ARG A 43 0.42 -16.46 5.89
C ARG A 43 0.29 -16.38 4.36
N GLU A 44 -0.60 -15.53 3.87
CA GLU A 44 -1.07 -15.56 2.48
C GLU A 44 -0.66 -14.33 1.67
N ALA A 45 -0.43 -13.19 2.33
CA ALA A 45 -0.23 -11.90 1.67
C ALA A 45 0.98 -11.15 2.24
N PRO A 46 2.23 -11.56 1.90
CA PRO A 46 3.44 -10.98 2.46
C PRO A 46 3.58 -9.47 2.20
N LEU A 47 3.01 -8.96 1.11
CA LEU A 47 3.01 -7.53 0.81
C LEU A 47 2.07 -6.76 1.77
N ALA A 48 0.86 -7.27 2.02
CA ALA A 48 -0.03 -6.71 3.04
C ALA A 48 0.61 -6.75 4.44
N ALA A 49 1.23 -7.87 4.80
CA ALA A 49 1.98 -8.01 6.05
C ALA A 49 3.10 -6.96 6.17
N THR A 50 3.79 -6.65 5.08
CA THR A 50 4.81 -5.60 5.04
C THR A 50 4.22 -4.22 5.32
N TYR A 51 3.09 -3.88 4.69
CA TYR A 51 2.42 -2.61 4.94
C TYR A 51 1.90 -2.49 6.37
N ILE A 52 1.29 -3.56 6.91
CA ILE A 52 0.87 -3.65 8.31
C ILE A 52 2.07 -3.40 9.23
N LEU A 53 3.17 -4.12 9.01
CA LEU A 53 4.37 -4.04 9.84
C LEU A 53 4.95 -2.61 9.88
N LEU A 54 5.04 -1.96 8.72
CA LEU A 54 5.54 -0.58 8.63
C LEU A 54 4.56 0.41 9.27
N GLY A 55 3.26 0.17 9.11
CA GLY A 55 2.20 1.01 9.63
C GLY A 55 2.09 1.03 11.14
N ARG A 56 2.53 -0.02 11.84
CA ARG A 56 2.59 -0.06 13.32
C ARG A 56 3.36 1.10 13.94
N SER A 57 4.32 1.68 13.23
CA SER A 57 5.06 2.86 13.72
C SER A 57 4.18 4.13 13.82
N LEU A 58 3.05 4.15 13.11
CA LEU A 58 2.05 5.21 13.17
C LEU A 58 1.12 5.07 14.39
N ASP A 59 1.10 3.89 15.02
CA ASP A 59 0.27 3.64 16.20
C ASP A 59 0.72 4.54 17.35
N GLY A 60 -0.20 5.39 17.82
CA GLY A 60 0.03 6.32 18.93
C GLY A 60 0.84 7.57 18.62
N SER A 61 1.59 7.60 17.51
CA SER A 61 2.36 8.79 17.12
C SER A 61 1.52 9.81 16.34
N MET A 62 0.53 9.34 15.56
CA MET A 62 -0.33 10.19 14.74
C MET A 62 -1.81 9.73 14.75
N PRO A 63 -2.57 10.02 15.82
CA PRO A 63 -3.95 9.53 15.99
C PRO A 63 -4.91 9.89 14.84
N ALA A 64 -4.74 11.07 14.24
CA ALA A 64 -5.57 11.52 13.12
C ALA A 64 -5.35 10.67 11.85
N LEU A 65 -4.11 10.26 11.59
CA LEU A 65 -3.78 9.41 10.44
C LEU A 65 -4.27 7.98 10.67
N GLN A 66 -4.15 7.50 11.91
CA GLN A 66 -4.66 6.19 12.32
C GLN A 66 -6.19 6.11 12.14
N ALA A 67 -6.93 7.10 12.63
CA ALA A 67 -8.38 7.17 12.46
C ALA A 67 -8.80 7.25 10.99
N PHE A 68 -8.04 7.96 10.14
CA PHE A 68 -8.28 7.97 8.70
C PHE A 68 -8.10 6.58 8.09
N GLY A 69 -7.01 5.88 8.44
CA GLY A 69 -6.72 4.54 7.93
C GLY A 69 -7.77 3.52 8.35
N GLU A 70 -8.15 3.52 9.63
CA GLU A 70 -9.21 2.67 10.18
C GLU A 70 -10.55 2.93 9.49
N GLY A 71 -10.95 4.19 9.34
CA GLY A 71 -12.19 4.55 8.66
C GLY A 71 -12.19 4.10 7.19
N ARG A 72 -11.05 4.25 6.50
CA ARG A 72 -10.91 3.84 5.10
C ARG A 72 -10.98 2.33 4.94
N LEU A 73 -10.28 1.59 5.78
CA LEU A 73 -10.24 0.14 5.73
C LEU A 73 -11.58 -0.47 6.15
N THR A 74 -12.23 0.11 7.16
CA THR A 74 -13.58 -0.28 7.58
C THR A 74 -14.61 -0.04 6.48
N ALA A 75 -14.57 1.12 5.80
CA ALA A 75 -15.45 1.39 4.68
C ALA A 75 -15.26 0.36 3.54
N ALA A 76 -14.02 -0.06 3.28
CA ALA A 76 -13.73 -1.06 2.27
C ALA A 76 -14.16 -2.49 2.66
N LEU A 77 -13.95 -2.90 3.92
CA LEU A 77 -14.07 -4.30 4.32
C LEU A 77 -15.36 -4.62 5.10
N SER A 78 -16.13 -3.61 5.53
CA SER A 78 -17.29 -3.77 6.43
C SER A 78 -18.31 -4.81 5.98
N GLU A 79 -18.65 -4.82 4.68
CA GLU A 79 -19.57 -5.81 4.09
C GLU A 79 -19.02 -7.25 4.12
N GLY A 80 -17.69 -7.40 4.17
CA GLY A 80 -16.99 -8.67 4.26
C GLY A 80 -16.76 -9.17 5.69
N PHE A 81 -16.88 -8.32 6.72
CA PHE A 81 -16.60 -8.68 8.11
C PHE A 81 -17.34 -9.92 8.61
N PRO A 82 -18.65 -10.14 8.31
CA PRO A 82 -19.33 -11.37 8.72
C PRO A 82 -18.66 -12.63 8.16
N ARG A 83 -18.13 -12.54 6.93
CA ARG A 83 -17.50 -13.67 6.24
C ARG A 83 -16.05 -13.88 6.68
N ILE A 84 -15.32 -12.80 6.94
CA ILE A 84 -13.98 -12.84 7.54
C ILE A 84 -14.04 -13.49 8.93
N ARG A 85 -15.05 -13.16 9.75
CA ARG A 85 -15.25 -13.82 11.06
C ARG A 85 -15.61 -15.28 10.97
N ALA A 86 -16.37 -15.67 9.93
CA ALA A 86 -16.74 -17.06 9.73
C ALA A 86 -15.55 -17.92 9.28
N ASP A 87 -14.70 -17.38 8.40
CA ASP A 87 -13.59 -18.10 7.76
C ASP A 87 -12.26 -17.30 7.89
N SER A 88 -11.81 -17.08 9.13
CA SER A 88 -10.65 -16.21 9.43
C SER A 88 -9.33 -16.72 8.86
N THR A 89 -9.19 -18.03 8.67
CA THR A 89 -7.95 -18.64 8.17
C THR A 89 -7.58 -18.20 6.75
N VAL A 90 -8.57 -17.83 5.94
CA VAL A 90 -8.45 -17.44 4.52
C VAL A 90 -8.96 -16.01 4.29
N ALA A 91 -8.88 -15.15 5.32
CA ALA A 91 -9.37 -13.78 5.25
C ALA A 91 -8.76 -12.98 4.09
N MET A 92 -7.46 -13.12 3.82
CA MET A 92 -6.80 -12.41 2.73
C MET A 92 -7.19 -12.95 1.35
N ASP A 93 -7.32 -14.27 1.21
CA ASP A 93 -7.87 -14.85 -0.02
C ASP A 93 -9.28 -14.33 -0.30
N LEU A 94 -10.14 -14.29 0.72
CA LEU A 94 -11.48 -13.71 0.62
C LEU A 94 -11.44 -12.23 0.22
N ILE A 95 -10.58 -11.44 0.85
CA ILE A 95 -10.41 -10.02 0.52
C ILE A 95 -10.00 -9.87 -0.95
N PHE A 96 -8.99 -10.58 -1.44
CA PHE A 96 -8.52 -10.36 -2.81
C PHE A 96 -9.43 -10.97 -3.89
N ASN A 97 -10.04 -12.14 -3.66
CA ASN A 97 -10.87 -12.84 -4.63
C ASN A 97 -12.32 -12.33 -4.71
N THR A 98 -12.83 -11.65 -3.68
CA THR A 98 -14.18 -11.10 -3.69
C THR A 98 -14.18 -9.59 -3.87
N THR A 99 -15.30 -9.03 -4.30
CA THR A 99 -15.48 -7.57 -4.36
C THR A 99 -16.81 -7.24 -3.72
N TRP A 100 -16.77 -6.66 -2.53
CA TRP A 100 -17.99 -6.30 -1.78
C TRP A 100 -18.52 -4.95 -2.27
N ASN A 101 -17.66 -3.92 -2.25
CA ASN A 101 -18.05 -2.58 -2.65
C ASN A 101 -17.00 -1.87 -3.51
N VAL A 102 -17.34 -0.64 -3.91
CA VAL A 102 -16.48 0.21 -4.75
C VAL A 102 -15.20 0.57 -4.02
N GLU A 103 -15.27 0.80 -2.70
CA GLU A 103 -14.11 1.15 -1.89
C GLU A 103 -13.12 -0.02 -1.77
N HIS A 104 -13.64 -1.23 -1.62
CA HIS A 104 -12.86 -2.45 -1.67
C HIS A 104 -12.17 -2.63 -3.03
N ARG A 105 -12.89 -2.37 -4.13
CA ARG A 105 -12.29 -2.42 -5.47
C ARG A 105 -11.14 -1.43 -5.60
N TRP A 106 -11.31 -0.21 -5.10
CA TRP A 106 -10.24 0.79 -5.09
C TRP A 106 -9.07 0.37 -4.22
N LEU A 107 -9.34 -0.16 -3.02
CA LEU A 107 -8.30 -0.65 -2.11
C LEU A 107 -7.43 -1.72 -2.79
N LYS A 108 -8.05 -2.71 -3.45
CA LYS A 108 -7.32 -3.76 -4.18
C LYS A 108 -6.53 -3.21 -5.36
N THR A 109 -7.07 -2.21 -6.06
CA THR A 109 -6.35 -1.59 -7.16
C THR A 109 -5.13 -0.86 -6.62
N ILE A 110 -5.31 -0.02 -5.60
CA ILE A 110 -4.27 0.80 -4.96
C ILE A 110 -3.15 -0.08 -4.38
N TYR A 111 -3.49 -1.18 -3.75
CA TYR A 111 -2.55 -2.14 -3.14
C TYR A 111 -1.40 -2.58 -4.06
N TRP A 112 -1.65 -2.66 -5.38
CA TRP A 112 -0.65 -3.06 -6.38
C TRP A 112 0.14 -1.89 -6.99
N PHE A 113 -0.24 -0.63 -6.75
CA PHE A 113 0.48 0.51 -7.31
C PHE A 113 1.92 0.62 -6.80
N PRO A 114 2.25 0.44 -5.51
CA PRO A 114 3.63 0.57 -5.04
C PRO A 114 4.62 -0.34 -5.77
N PRO A 115 4.42 -1.68 -5.91
CA PRO A 115 5.37 -2.51 -6.64
C PRO A 115 5.44 -2.16 -8.13
N LEU A 116 4.31 -1.82 -8.76
CA LEU A 116 4.29 -1.42 -10.18
C LEU A 116 5.03 -0.09 -10.41
N LEU A 117 4.83 0.89 -9.55
CA LEU A 117 5.49 2.19 -9.63
C LEU A 117 6.97 2.11 -9.28
N LEU A 118 7.36 1.21 -8.38
CA LEU A 118 8.77 0.94 -8.09
C LEU A 118 9.49 0.42 -9.34
N ILE A 119 8.89 -0.56 -10.04
CA ILE A 119 9.41 -1.09 -11.30
C ILE A 119 9.46 0.00 -12.37
N ALA A 120 8.38 0.76 -12.54
CA ALA A 120 8.33 1.85 -13.51
C ALA A 120 9.39 2.92 -13.23
N THR A 121 9.60 3.27 -11.96
CA THR A 121 10.63 4.21 -11.51
C THR A 121 12.02 3.68 -11.83
N ALA A 122 12.29 2.40 -11.54
CA ALA A 122 13.57 1.76 -11.86
C ALA A 122 13.87 1.77 -13.37
N ILE A 123 12.87 1.45 -14.20
CA ILE A 123 12.99 1.48 -15.67
C ILE A 123 13.27 2.91 -16.16
N LEU A 124 12.52 3.90 -15.69
CA LEU A 124 12.68 5.30 -16.07
C LEU A 124 14.03 5.87 -15.61
N TRP A 125 14.49 5.46 -14.43
CA TRP A 125 15.79 5.84 -13.90
C TRP A 125 16.93 5.22 -14.71
N TRP A 126 16.83 3.94 -15.06
CA TRP A 126 17.81 3.26 -15.91
C TRP A 126 17.88 3.89 -17.31
N ARG A 127 16.73 4.23 -17.91
CA ARG A 127 16.64 4.86 -19.25
C ARG A 127 16.99 6.35 -19.25
N ARG A 128 17.36 6.94 -18.11
CA ARG A 128 17.66 8.37 -18.02
C ARG A 128 18.89 8.72 -18.86
N PRO A 129 18.80 9.68 -19.79
CA PRO A 129 19.98 10.17 -20.51
C PRO A 129 20.94 10.81 -19.52
N ARG A 130 22.11 10.19 -19.33
CA ARG A 130 23.20 10.76 -18.53
C ARG A 130 23.77 11.94 -19.32
N GLN A 131 23.68 13.15 -18.77
CA GLN A 131 24.37 14.30 -19.36
C GLN A 131 25.87 14.04 -19.24
N ILE A 132 26.52 13.78 -20.38
CA ILE A 132 27.98 13.77 -20.46
C ILE A 132 28.40 15.23 -20.28
N SER A 133 28.78 15.59 -19.06
CA SER A 133 29.47 16.85 -18.82
C SER A 133 30.86 16.67 -19.40
N THR A 134 31.07 17.17 -20.62
CA THR A 134 32.43 17.40 -21.09
C THR A 134 33.02 18.47 -20.17
N ILE A 135 33.97 18.06 -19.34
CA ILE A 135 34.88 18.97 -18.64
C ILE A 135 35.56 19.77 -19.75
N ARG A 136 35.02 20.96 -20.02
CA ARG A 136 35.63 21.93 -20.93
C ARG A 136 36.89 22.37 -20.21
N GLY A 137 38.02 21.77 -20.60
CA GLY A 137 39.36 22.17 -20.17
C GLY A 137 39.47 23.68 -20.25
N ARG A 138 39.59 24.32 -19.09
CA ARG A 138 39.93 25.73 -19.01
C ARG A 138 41.45 25.78 -19.09
N ARG A 139 41.89 26.43 -20.17
CA ARG A 139 43.25 26.90 -20.43
C ARG A 139 43.92 27.47 -19.18
#